data_AF-S3JWY4-F1
#
_entry.id   AF-S3JWY4-F1
#
_cell.length_a   1.000
_cell.length_b   1.000
_cell.length_c   1.000
_cell.angle_alpha   90.00
_cell.angle_beta   90.00
_cell.angle_gamma   90.00
#
_symmetry.space_group_name_H-M   'P 1'
#
loop_
_entity.id
_entity.type
_entity.pdbx_description
1 polymer ?
#
loop_
_entity_poly.entity_id
_entity_poly.type
_entity_poly.pdbx_seq_one_letter_code
_entity_poly.pdbx_strand_id
1 'polypeptide(L)'
;MLQLSFVNFRKDSYLLVEGKTENDRFYIIQSGKVHTFRQGDVLSDSGSVLGPGDFVGVVPCMSSHSQIETAVAATDVVVISVRRDQYQALISKNTPVAMKIIRTFANRMRTVNEILTRLTLKNSMADSPERMYSIAAYYEKMGKTDLAVYGYYQYMKECPGGANIEKAKSRFVTLKARSHAVYFESPTGNLRNYPKDTMIFSECQSGQDMFIIQSGQVKISKVVDDNEVILAVLQKGDFFGEMALLENKPRSASAIAHEDCVLMAVNRKNFDQMVATQAQLITRLTITLAERLWSMSRQLTNAQLRDPMFKLFDMLALQLEKNRVPLGKTASHQFDLTPYDLAHMCGIPQEEQAIVLAQFIKDPRVRLVSNKIYIADCRELMKASEFYRKQKQSAPVL
;
A
#
# COMPACT_ATOMS: atom_id res chain seq x y z
N MET A 1 20.30 -12.33 23.30
CA MET A 1 21.47 -11.46 23.05
C MET A 1 21.56 -11.23 21.54
N LEU A 2 21.78 -10.00 21.08
CA LEU A 2 21.91 -9.72 19.63
C LEU A 2 23.22 -10.35 19.14
N GLN A 3 23.12 -11.39 18.30
CA GLN A 3 24.27 -12.06 17.71
C GLN A 3 24.17 -11.88 16.19
N LEU A 4 24.94 -10.93 15.66
CA LEU A 4 24.99 -10.65 14.24
C LEU A 4 25.94 -11.64 13.57
N SER A 5 25.45 -12.34 12.55
CA SER A 5 26.24 -13.31 11.78
C SER A 5 26.64 -12.70 10.45
N PHE A 6 27.92 -12.76 10.11
CA PHE A 6 28.42 -12.32 8.81
C PHE A 6 28.37 -13.49 7.82
N VAL A 7 27.87 -13.22 6.62
CA VAL A 7 27.74 -14.20 5.54
C VAL A 7 28.40 -13.64 4.28
N ASN A 8 29.22 -14.46 3.62
CA ASN A 8 29.91 -14.10 2.40
C ASN A 8 29.21 -14.74 1.21
N PHE A 9 28.89 -13.94 0.21
CA PHE A 9 28.37 -14.37 -1.08
C PHE A 9 29.40 -14.03 -2.15
N ARG A 10 29.77 -15.02 -2.96
CA ARG A 10 30.59 -14.74 -4.15
C ARG A 10 29.73 -14.04 -5.20
N LYS A 11 30.38 -13.31 -6.10
CA LYS A 11 29.73 -12.79 -7.31
C LYS A 11 28.84 -13.86 -7.97
N ASP A 12 27.68 -13.44 -8.45
CA ASP A 12 26.63 -14.22 -9.11
C ASP A 12 25.88 -15.21 -8.18
N SER A 13 26.17 -15.20 -6.88
CA SER A 13 25.42 -16.00 -5.90
C SER A 13 24.06 -15.38 -5.60
N TYR A 14 23.03 -16.22 -5.47
CA TYR A 14 21.69 -15.80 -5.04
C TYR A 14 21.66 -15.64 -3.52
N LEU A 15 21.27 -14.45 -3.05
CA LEU A 15 20.99 -14.18 -1.64
C LEU A 15 19.54 -14.54 -1.31
N LEU A 16 18.62 -14.19 -2.21
CA LEU A 16 17.18 -14.40 -2.10
C LEU A 16 16.62 -14.72 -3.48
N VAL A 17 15.58 -15.54 -3.53
CA VAL A 17 14.91 -15.92 -4.78
C VAL A 17 13.41 -15.65 -4.61
N GLU A 18 12.83 -14.91 -5.54
CA GLU A 18 11.40 -14.60 -5.56
C GLU A 18 10.53 -15.86 -5.46
N GLY A 19 9.44 -15.79 -4.70
CA GLY A 19 8.52 -16.90 -4.47
C GLY A 19 8.98 -17.95 -3.47
N LYS A 20 10.25 -17.94 -3.00
CA LYS A 20 10.68 -18.82 -1.92
C LYS A 20 10.00 -18.44 -0.59
N THR A 21 9.63 -19.45 0.19
CA THR A 21 8.95 -19.31 1.48
C THR A 21 9.91 -19.03 2.64
N GLU A 22 11.22 -19.24 2.45
CA GLU A 22 12.23 -18.91 3.45
C GLU A 22 12.28 -17.39 3.66
N ASN A 23 11.89 -16.96 4.85
CA ASN A 23 11.74 -15.55 5.21
C ASN A 23 12.08 -15.29 6.68
N ASP A 24 12.83 -16.16 7.35
CA ASP A 24 13.14 -15.99 8.78
C ASP A 24 14.19 -14.89 9.05
N ARG A 25 14.85 -14.39 7.99
CA ARG A 25 15.95 -13.45 8.05
C ARG A 25 15.94 -12.44 6.90
N PHE A 26 16.59 -11.32 7.13
CA PHE A 26 16.96 -10.35 6.11
C PHE A 26 18.45 -10.06 6.19
N TYR A 27 18.98 -9.38 5.18
CA TYR A 27 20.40 -9.08 5.08
C TYR A 27 20.66 -7.57 5.02
N ILE A 28 21.67 -7.12 5.76
CA ILE A 28 22.23 -5.76 5.66
C ILE A 28 23.54 -5.88 4.90
N ILE A 29 23.70 -5.13 3.82
CA ILE A 29 24.93 -5.17 3.01
C ILE A 29 26.04 -4.44 3.76
N GLN A 30 27.15 -5.11 4.04
CA GLN A 30 28.33 -4.50 4.66
C GLN A 30 29.33 -4.04 3.59
N SER A 31 29.55 -4.84 2.55
CA SER A 31 30.43 -4.54 1.43
C SER A 31 29.95 -5.22 0.15
N GLY A 32 30.40 -4.70 -1.00
CA GLY A 32 30.00 -5.19 -2.32
C GLY A 32 28.69 -4.58 -2.83
N LYS A 33 28.17 -5.13 -3.92
CA LYS A 33 26.92 -4.70 -4.57
C LYS A 33 25.97 -5.88 -4.79
N VAL A 34 24.68 -5.65 -4.58
CA VAL A 34 23.63 -6.64 -4.79
C VAL A 34 22.65 -6.09 -5.83
N HIS A 35 22.38 -6.85 -6.87
CA HIS A 35 21.34 -6.53 -7.84
C HIS A 35 20.01 -7.17 -7.40
N THR A 36 18.94 -6.39 -7.39
CA THR A 36 17.60 -6.85 -7.01
C THR A 36 16.65 -6.69 -8.16
N PHE A 37 15.79 -7.66 -8.45
CA PHE A 37 14.82 -7.56 -9.54
C PHE A 37 13.59 -8.44 -9.28
N ARG A 38 12.49 -8.12 -9.95
CA ARG A 38 11.27 -8.94 -9.96
C ARG A 38 11.13 -9.66 -11.30
N GLN A 39 10.60 -10.87 -11.28
CA GLN A 39 10.42 -11.66 -12.48
C GLN A 39 9.22 -11.12 -13.29
N GLY A 40 9.49 -10.63 -14.52
CA GLY A 40 8.45 -10.21 -15.47
C GLY A 40 8.02 -8.73 -15.42
N ASP A 41 8.86 -7.84 -14.91
CA ASP A 41 8.71 -6.39 -15.11
C ASP A 41 9.20 -5.99 -16.51
N VAL A 42 8.26 -5.64 -17.39
CA VAL A 42 8.50 -5.20 -18.80
C VAL A 42 8.61 -3.68 -18.92
N LEU A 43 8.19 -2.93 -17.90
CA LEU A 43 8.22 -1.47 -17.88
C LEU A 43 9.50 -1.00 -17.18
N SER A 44 10.48 -0.63 -18.00
CA SER A 44 11.79 -0.04 -17.65
C SER A 44 12.71 -0.92 -16.80
N ASP A 45 13.80 -1.36 -17.41
CA ASP A 45 15.14 -1.46 -16.82
C ASP A 45 15.23 -0.84 -15.41
N SER A 46 15.09 -1.64 -14.34
CA SER A 46 15.29 -1.13 -12.96
C SER A 46 15.34 -2.24 -11.92
N GLY A 47 16.18 -3.25 -12.17
CA GLY A 47 16.74 -3.94 -11.03
C GLY A 47 17.57 -2.94 -10.20
N SER A 48 17.29 -2.76 -8.92
CA SER A 48 18.03 -1.79 -8.11
C SER A 48 19.37 -2.37 -7.69
N VAL A 49 20.45 -1.62 -7.91
CA VAL A 49 21.78 -1.99 -7.40
C VAL A 49 21.92 -1.40 -6.01
N LEU A 50 21.95 -2.27 -5.02
CA LEU A 50 22.08 -1.94 -3.60
C LEU A 50 23.55 -2.05 -3.17
N GLY A 51 23.95 -1.19 -2.24
CA GLY A 51 25.33 -1.11 -1.75
C GLY A 51 25.43 -1.15 -0.23
N PRO A 52 26.62 -0.86 0.33
CA PRO A 52 26.85 -0.86 1.76
C PRO A 52 25.83 -0.02 2.53
N GLY A 53 25.25 -0.62 3.57
CA GLY A 53 24.20 -0.07 4.43
C GLY A 53 22.78 -0.28 3.92
N ASP A 54 22.56 -0.77 2.70
CA ASP A 54 21.23 -1.13 2.19
C ASP A 54 20.78 -2.53 2.66
N PHE A 55 19.51 -2.84 2.43
CA PHE A 55 18.86 -4.03 2.97
C PHE A 55 18.17 -4.84 1.88
N VAL A 56 18.16 -6.17 2.03
CA VAL A 56 17.37 -7.09 1.20
C VAL A 56 16.60 -8.07 2.07
N GLY A 57 15.38 -8.44 1.65
CA GLY A 57 14.55 -9.45 2.34
C GLY A 57 13.78 -8.94 3.56
N VAL A 58 13.82 -7.64 3.87
CA VAL A 58 13.14 -7.08 5.06
C VAL A 58 11.62 -7.25 4.97
N VAL A 59 11.02 -7.01 3.80
CA VAL A 59 9.56 -7.11 3.61
C VAL A 59 9.06 -8.54 3.89
N PRO A 60 9.54 -9.58 3.17
CA PRO A 60 9.17 -10.97 3.45
C PRO A 60 9.42 -11.38 4.91
N CYS A 61 10.54 -10.93 5.48
CA CYS A 61 10.91 -11.29 6.84
C CYS A 61 9.96 -10.71 7.90
N MET A 62 9.58 -9.45 7.75
CA MET A 62 8.69 -8.79 8.71
C MET A 62 7.23 -9.20 8.51
N SER A 63 6.79 -9.43 7.28
CA SER A 63 5.43 -9.87 6.95
C SER A 63 5.21 -11.38 7.09
N SER A 64 6.26 -12.20 7.14
CA SER A 64 6.17 -13.68 7.10
C SER A 64 5.61 -14.26 5.80
N HIS A 65 5.71 -13.51 4.70
CA HIS A 65 5.28 -13.98 3.39
C HIS A 65 6.46 -14.38 2.51
N SER A 66 6.17 -14.99 1.36
CA SER A 66 7.20 -15.38 0.38
C SER A 66 7.99 -14.17 -0.14
N GLN A 67 9.20 -14.45 -0.63
CA GLN A 67 10.08 -13.46 -1.23
C GLN A 67 9.38 -12.74 -2.40
N ILE A 68 9.46 -11.41 -2.42
CA ILE A 68 8.80 -10.55 -3.42
C ILE A 68 9.74 -10.10 -4.55
N GLU A 69 11.03 -10.42 -4.43
CA GLU A 69 12.07 -10.06 -5.38
C GLU A 69 13.25 -11.02 -5.23
N THR A 70 14.03 -11.16 -6.29
CA THR A 70 15.28 -11.90 -6.31
C THR A 70 16.43 -10.95 -6.00
N ALA A 71 17.42 -11.40 -5.23
CA ALA A 71 18.63 -10.65 -4.91
C ALA A 71 19.86 -11.49 -5.26
N VAL A 72 20.73 -10.95 -6.11
CA VAL A 72 21.94 -11.61 -6.62
C VAL A 72 23.16 -10.75 -6.34
N ALA A 73 24.25 -11.36 -5.89
CA ALA A 73 25.51 -10.68 -5.64
C ALA A 73 26.11 -10.20 -6.99
N ALA A 74 26.20 -8.89 -7.21
CA ALA A 74 26.81 -8.32 -8.42
C ALA A 74 28.35 -8.27 -8.33
N THR A 75 28.87 -8.29 -7.10
CA THR A 75 30.28 -8.48 -6.76
C THR A 75 30.40 -9.56 -5.68
N ASP A 76 31.60 -9.83 -5.18
CA ASP A 76 31.68 -10.46 -3.86
C ASP A 76 31.05 -9.53 -2.82
N VAL A 77 30.22 -10.08 -1.95
CA VAL A 77 29.37 -9.33 -1.00
C VAL A 77 29.54 -9.95 0.38
N VAL A 78 29.74 -9.08 1.37
CA VAL A 78 29.62 -9.44 2.79
C VAL A 78 28.34 -8.84 3.32
N VAL A 79 27.50 -9.66 3.94
CA VAL A 79 26.26 -9.21 4.56
C VAL A 79 26.17 -9.59 6.03
N ILE A 80 25.41 -8.81 6.78
CA ILE A 80 24.98 -9.15 8.13
C ILE A 80 23.61 -9.83 8.03
N SER A 81 23.51 -11.08 8.47
CA SER A 81 22.25 -11.80 8.56
C SER A 81 21.55 -11.46 9.87
N VAL A 82 20.29 -11.00 9.76
CA VAL A 82 19.46 -10.63 10.91
C VAL A 82 18.20 -11.46 10.90
N ARG A 83 17.99 -12.26 11.96
CA ARG A 83 16.76 -13.02 12.13
C ARG A 83 15.61 -12.11 12.59
N ARG A 84 14.38 -12.51 12.27
CA ARG A 84 13.17 -11.75 12.62
C ARG A 84 13.07 -11.43 14.12
N ASP A 85 13.35 -12.41 14.97
CA ASP A 85 13.33 -12.29 16.44
C ASP A 85 14.42 -11.33 16.98
N GLN A 86 15.46 -11.08 16.20
CA GLN A 86 16.54 -10.14 16.54
C GLN A 86 16.23 -8.69 16.12
N TYR A 87 15.20 -8.46 15.29
CA TYR A 87 14.91 -7.12 14.75
C TYR A 87 14.71 -6.08 15.85
N GLN A 88 13.89 -6.39 16.86
CA GLN A 88 13.62 -5.46 17.97
C GLN A 88 14.91 -5.07 18.72
N ALA A 89 15.79 -6.04 18.96
CA ALA A 89 17.07 -5.82 19.64
C ALA A 89 18.08 -5.07 18.77
N LEU A 90 18.01 -5.24 17.44
CA LEU A 90 18.83 -4.47 16.48
C LEU A 90 18.45 -2.99 16.53
N ILE A 91 17.16 -2.68 16.39
CA ILE A 91 16.70 -1.29 16.30
C ILE A 91 16.79 -0.55 17.64
N SER A 92 16.71 -1.27 18.77
CA SER A 92 16.93 -0.66 20.09
C SER A 92 18.38 -0.23 20.31
N LYS A 93 19.34 -0.87 19.63
CA LYS A 93 20.77 -0.51 19.69
C LYS A 93 21.18 0.44 18.56
N ASN A 94 20.47 0.42 17.45
CA ASN A 94 20.79 1.18 16.25
C ASN A 94 19.53 1.75 15.60
N THR A 95 19.02 2.84 16.19
CA THR A 95 17.85 3.59 15.72
C THR A 95 17.95 4.03 14.24
N PRO A 96 19.13 4.47 13.73
CA PRO A 96 19.29 4.79 12.31
C PRO A 96 18.90 3.65 11.35
N VAL A 97 19.12 2.39 11.73
CA VAL A 97 18.72 1.23 10.90
C VAL A 97 17.19 1.16 10.79
N ALA A 98 16.47 1.33 11.90
CA ALA A 98 15.01 1.36 11.92
C ALA A 98 14.48 2.50 11.02
N MET A 99 15.02 3.71 11.19
CA MET A 99 14.64 4.87 10.40
C MET A 99 14.88 4.65 8.90
N LYS A 100 16.03 4.06 8.53
CA LYS A 100 16.34 3.77 7.13
C LYS A 100 15.34 2.76 6.55
N ILE A 101 15.07 1.65 7.25
CA ILE A 101 14.08 0.64 6.81
C ILE A 101 12.70 1.27 6.60
N ILE A 102 12.21 2.04 7.58
CA ILE A 102 10.88 2.65 7.53
C ILE A 102 10.77 3.65 6.38
N ARG A 103 11.79 4.50 6.18
CA ARG A 103 11.85 5.42 5.03
C ARG A 103 11.88 4.67 3.70
N THR A 104 12.65 3.59 3.60
CA THR A 104 12.67 2.74 2.40
C THR A 104 11.30 2.15 2.11
N PHE A 105 10.56 1.69 3.13
CA PHE A 105 9.19 1.18 2.95
C PHE A 105 8.23 2.28 2.49
N ALA A 106 8.27 3.46 3.10
CA ALA A 106 7.46 4.60 2.68
C ALA A 106 7.69 4.97 1.20
N ASN A 107 8.96 5.11 0.80
CA ASN A 107 9.36 5.38 -0.59
C ASN A 107 8.82 4.30 -1.54
N ARG A 108 9.06 3.02 -1.24
CA ARG A 108 8.60 1.91 -2.08
C ARG A 108 7.07 1.86 -2.19
N MET A 109 6.35 2.09 -1.10
CA MET A 109 4.88 2.16 -1.14
C MET A 109 4.38 3.30 -2.03
N ARG A 110 5.06 4.45 -2.03
CA ARG A 110 4.72 5.55 -2.94
C ARG A 110 4.87 5.14 -4.39
N THR A 111 6.02 4.60 -4.74
CA THR A 111 6.30 4.11 -6.10
C THR A 111 5.28 3.05 -6.54
N VAL A 112 5.00 2.07 -5.69
CA VAL A 112 4.02 1.02 -6.03
C VAL A 112 2.60 1.59 -6.15
N ASN A 113 2.20 2.53 -5.28
CA ASN A 113 0.91 3.22 -5.41
C ASN A 113 0.80 3.96 -6.74
N GLU A 114 1.84 4.69 -7.16
CA GLU A 114 1.86 5.41 -8.43
C GLU A 114 1.76 4.46 -9.62
N ILE A 115 2.51 3.34 -9.61
CA ILE A 115 2.46 2.34 -10.68
C ILE A 115 1.08 1.66 -10.72
N LEU A 116 0.55 1.24 -9.57
CA LEU A 116 -0.79 0.66 -9.49
C LEU A 116 -1.84 1.61 -10.05
N THR A 117 -1.81 2.89 -9.61
CA THR A 117 -2.72 3.94 -10.10
C THR A 117 -2.64 4.05 -11.63
N ARG A 118 -1.44 4.06 -12.22
CA ARG A 118 -1.26 4.15 -13.69
C ARG A 118 -1.74 2.92 -14.45
N LEU A 119 -1.58 1.72 -13.87
CA LEU A 119 -1.96 0.47 -14.52
C LEU A 119 -3.47 0.21 -14.43
N THR A 120 -4.11 0.66 -13.35
CA THR A 120 -5.55 0.47 -13.16
C THR A 120 -6.38 1.60 -13.72
N LEU A 121 -5.82 2.82 -13.88
CA LEU A 121 -6.57 4.02 -14.26
C LEU A 121 -5.96 4.67 -15.50
N LYS A 122 -6.80 4.88 -16.53
CA LYS A 122 -6.36 5.21 -17.89
C LYS A 122 -5.79 6.62 -18.04
N ASN A 123 -6.12 7.61 -17.19
CA ASN A 123 -5.45 8.92 -17.19
C ASN A 123 -5.05 9.39 -15.78
N SER A 124 -3.87 9.00 -15.32
CA SER A 124 -3.26 9.66 -14.15
C SER A 124 -2.65 11.01 -14.57
N MET A 125 -3.30 12.13 -14.24
CA MET A 125 -2.65 13.44 -14.30
C MET A 125 -1.42 13.47 -13.38
N ALA A 126 -0.40 14.23 -13.75
CA ALA A 126 0.75 14.46 -12.88
C ALA A 126 0.30 15.07 -11.53
N ASP A 127 0.95 14.65 -10.44
CA ASP A 127 0.69 15.19 -9.11
C ASP A 127 1.07 16.67 -9.08
N SER A 128 0.07 17.53 -9.25
CA SER A 128 0.19 18.97 -9.13
C SER A 128 -0.73 19.47 -8.02
N PRO A 129 -0.34 20.56 -7.33
CA PRO A 129 -1.21 21.20 -6.36
C PRO A 129 -2.57 21.65 -6.96
N GLU A 130 -2.63 21.93 -8.26
CA GLU A 130 -3.88 22.22 -9.01
C GLU A 130 -4.90 21.09 -8.97
N ARG A 131 -4.44 19.85 -8.78
CA ARG A 131 -5.32 18.68 -8.67
C ARG A 131 -6.24 18.75 -7.44
N MET A 132 -5.85 19.48 -6.39
CA MET A 132 -6.70 19.69 -5.21
C MET A 132 -8.04 20.34 -5.59
N TYR A 133 -8.03 21.27 -6.55
CA TYR A 133 -9.26 21.90 -7.04
C TYR A 133 -10.18 20.86 -7.69
N SER A 134 -9.65 20.01 -8.56
CA SER A 134 -10.43 18.96 -9.23
C SER A 134 -11.00 17.96 -8.23
N ILE A 135 -10.24 17.59 -7.20
CA ILE A 135 -10.71 16.71 -6.11
C ILE A 135 -11.87 17.36 -5.36
N ALA A 136 -11.75 18.65 -5.02
CA ALA A 136 -12.82 19.39 -4.35
C ALA A 136 -14.08 19.49 -5.22
N ALA A 137 -13.92 19.79 -6.51
CA ALA A 137 -15.01 19.87 -7.48
C ALA A 137 -15.71 18.51 -7.67
N TYR A 138 -14.96 17.41 -7.66
CA TYR A 138 -15.53 16.06 -7.69
C TYR A 138 -16.45 15.81 -6.49
N TYR A 139 -15.99 16.07 -5.25
CA TYR A 139 -16.83 15.86 -4.07
C TYR A 139 -18.05 16.77 -4.05
N GLU A 140 -17.92 18.00 -4.57
CA GLU A 140 -19.04 18.90 -4.74
C GLU A 140 -20.09 18.34 -5.72
N LYS A 141 -19.65 17.83 -6.88
CA LYS A 141 -20.52 17.18 -7.87
C LYS A 141 -21.25 15.97 -7.27
N MET A 142 -20.60 15.24 -6.35
CA MET A 142 -21.19 14.11 -5.62
C MET A 142 -22.07 14.53 -4.43
N GLY A 143 -22.27 15.83 -4.19
CA GLY A 143 -23.07 16.35 -3.07
C GLY A 143 -22.41 16.23 -1.69
N LYS A 144 -21.12 15.90 -1.63
CA LYS A 144 -20.34 15.80 -0.38
C LYS A 144 -19.77 17.16 0.01
N THR A 145 -20.63 18.03 0.54
CA THR A 145 -20.31 19.43 0.84
C THR A 145 -19.10 19.61 1.77
N ASP A 146 -19.02 18.87 2.87
CA ASP A 146 -17.94 19.03 3.86
C ASP A 146 -16.56 18.71 3.26
N LEU A 147 -16.48 17.65 2.45
CA LEU A 147 -15.26 17.25 1.75
C LEU A 147 -14.85 18.30 0.70
N ALA A 148 -15.82 18.84 -0.04
CA ALA A 148 -15.58 19.87 -1.04
C ALA A 148 -15.07 21.17 -0.42
N VAL A 149 -15.71 21.64 0.65
CA VAL A 149 -15.31 22.89 1.34
C VAL A 149 -13.91 22.78 1.91
N TYR A 150 -13.57 21.64 2.51
CA TYR A 150 -12.20 21.36 2.95
C TYR A 150 -11.21 21.42 1.77
N GLY A 151 -11.52 20.75 0.67
CA GLY A 151 -10.66 20.71 -0.51
C GLY A 151 -10.39 22.10 -1.11
N TYR A 152 -11.44 22.92 -1.28
CA TYR A 152 -11.28 24.29 -1.76
C TYR A 152 -10.44 25.15 -0.80
N TYR A 153 -10.63 24.99 0.51
CA TYR A 153 -9.81 25.69 1.50
C TYR A 153 -8.32 25.32 1.39
N GLN A 154 -7.97 24.03 1.33
CA GLN A 154 -6.58 23.60 1.20
C GLN A 154 -5.97 24.05 -0.13
N TYR A 155 -6.72 23.99 -1.23
CA TYR A 155 -6.26 24.49 -2.52
C TYR A 155 -5.88 25.98 -2.45
N MET A 156 -6.73 26.82 -1.85
CA MET A 156 -6.42 28.26 -1.70
C MET A 156 -5.14 28.50 -0.87
N LYS A 157 -4.88 27.64 0.11
CA LYS A 157 -3.71 27.73 0.99
C LYS A 157 -2.42 27.26 0.30
N GLU A 158 -2.48 26.15 -0.41
CA GLU A 158 -1.32 25.51 -1.05
C GLU A 158 -1.02 26.14 -2.42
N CYS A 159 -2.00 26.78 -3.06
CA CYS A 159 -1.90 27.37 -4.41
C CYS A 159 -2.47 28.79 -4.48
N PRO A 160 -1.93 29.78 -3.75
CA PRO A 160 -2.49 31.13 -3.73
C PRO A 160 -2.49 31.84 -5.10
N GLY A 161 -1.61 31.42 -6.03
CA GLY A 161 -1.56 31.90 -7.42
C GLY A 161 -2.09 30.90 -8.46
N GLY A 162 -2.86 29.89 -8.03
CA GLY A 162 -3.35 28.84 -8.92
C GLY A 162 -4.41 29.33 -9.91
N ALA A 163 -4.54 28.62 -11.05
CA ALA A 163 -5.43 29.01 -12.16
C ALA A 163 -6.92 29.05 -11.76
N ASN A 164 -7.30 28.28 -10.74
CA ASN A 164 -8.68 28.18 -10.27
C ASN A 164 -8.93 28.90 -8.94
N ILE A 165 -8.02 29.77 -8.48
CA ILE A 165 -8.10 30.41 -7.15
C ILE A 165 -9.40 31.19 -6.94
N GLU A 166 -9.82 32.00 -7.91
CA GLU A 166 -11.04 32.81 -7.80
C GLU A 166 -12.30 31.93 -7.82
N LYS A 167 -12.29 30.86 -8.61
CA LYS A 167 -13.38 29.86 -8.60
C LYS A 167 -13.45 29.17 -7.24
N ALA A 168 -12.32 28.74 -6.68
CA ALA A 168 -12.24 28.08 -5.38
C ALA A 168 -12.75 28.99 -4.25
N LYS A 169 -12.36 30.27 -4.24
CA LYS A 169 -12.88 31.28 -3.29
C LYS A 169 -14.40 31.40 -3.38
N SER A 170 -14.93 31.55 -4.58
CA SER A 170 -16.38 31.66 -4.82
C SER A 170 -17.14 30.42 -4.33
N ARG A 171 -16.67 29.21 -4.68
CA ARG A 171 -17.27 27.95 -4.21
C ARG A 171 -17.17 27.82 -2.69
N PHE A 172 -16.01 28.11 -2.10
CA PHE A 172 -15.81 28.04 -0.65
C PHE A 172 -16.81 28.94 0.10
N VAL A 173 -16.96 30.21 -0.28
CA VAL A 173 -17.91 31.13 0.35
C VAL A 173 -19.36 30.61 0.23
N THR A 174 -19.73 30.11 -0.95
CA THR A 174 -21.08 29.59 -1.22
C THR A 174 -21.42 28.38 -0.37
N LEU A 175 -20.48 27.45 -0.22
CA LEU A 175 -20.70 26.17 0.44
C LEU A 175 -20.45 26.22 1.96
N LYS A 176 -19.58 27.13 2.44
CA LYS A 176 -19.16 27.20 3.85
C LYS A 176 -20.35 27.32 4.80
N ALA A 177 -21.39 28.07 4.43
CA ALA A 177 -22.58 28.24 5.25
C ALA A 177 -23.37 26.95 5.51
N ARG A 178 -23.18 25.92 4.67
CA ARG A 178 -23.85 24.60 4.77
C ARG A 178 -22.91 23.50 5.27
N SER A 179 -21.63 23.83 5.50
CA SER A 179 -20.59 22.87 5.84
C SER A 179 -20.45 22.72 7.35
N HIS A 180 -20.32 21.47 7.79
CA HIS A 180 -20.01 21.07 9.16
C HIS A 180 -18.57 20.56 9.30
N ALA A 181 -17.72 20.78 8.28
CA ALA A 181 -16.31 20.42 8.33
C ALA A 181 -15.63 20.92 9.61
N VAL A 182 -15.07 19.98 10.38
CA VAL A 182 -14.61 20.22 11.74
C VAL A 182 -13.28 20.97 11.77
N TYR A 183 -12.29 20.46 11.04
CA TYR A 183 -10.93 21.00 11.07
C TYR A 183 -10.48 21.40 9.67
N PHE A 184 -10.34 22.70 9.43
CA PHE A 184 -9.63 23.23 8.26
C PHE A 184 -8.12 23.29 8.49
N GLU A 185 -7.69 23.36 9.74
CA GLU A 185 -6.29 23.39 10.15
C GLU A 185 -5.99 22.30 11.17
N SER A 186 -4.72 21.93 11.30
CA SER A 186 -4.28 20.97 12.31
C SER A 186 -4.49 21.55 13.71
N PRO A 187 -5.39 20.97 14.55
CA PRO A 187 -5.55 21.44 15.92
C PRO A 187 -4.28 21.14 16.74
N THR A 188 -4.06 21.91 17.80
CA THR A 188 -2.89 21.81 18.70
C THR A 188 -2.82 20.51 19.51
N GLY A 189 -3.96 19.82 19.69
CA GLY A 189 -4.02 18.54 20.38
C GLY A 189 -3.47 17.36 19.57
N ASN A 190 -2.79 16.45 20.26
CA ASN A 190 -2.34 15.18 19.66
C ASN A 190 -3.52 14.22 19.42
N LEU A 191 -4.57 14.26 20.24
CA LEU A 191 -5.79 13.47 20.04
C LEU A 191 -6.83 14.33 19.31
N ARG A 192 -7.37 13.82 18.20
CA ARG A 192 -8.25 14.56 17.29
C ARG A 192 -9.48 13.72 16.96
N ASN A 193 -10.67 14.32 17.03
CA ASN A 193 -11.94 13.65 16.79
C ASN A 193 -12.51 14.06 15.44
N TYR A 194 -12.68 13.11 14.53
CA TYR A 194 -13.23 13.35 13.20
C TYR A 194 -14.57 12.60 13.07
N PRO A 195 -15.71 13.30 13.02
CA PRO A 195 -16.99 12.67 12.71
C PRO A 195 -16.96 11.97 11.35
N LYS A 196 -17.85 10.99 11.15
CA LYS A 196 -18.07 10.34 9.87
C LYS A 196 -18.18 11.35 8.72
N ASP A 197 -17.66 10.99 7.56
CA ASP A 197 -17.64 11.79 6.32
C ASP A 197 -16.83 13.10 6.42
N THR A 198 -15.94 13.23 7.42
CA THR A 198 -15.01 14.38 7.53
C THR A 198 -13.69 14.10 6.84
N MET A 199 -13.18 15.07 6.06
CA MET A 199 -11.84 15.02 5.48
C MET A 199 -10.78 15.23 6.56
N ILE A 200 -9.81 14.30 6.66
CA ILE A 200 -8.66 14.40 7.56
C ILE A 200 -7.51 15.13 6.85
N PHE A 201 -7.22 14.72 5.61
CA PHE A 201 -6.36 15.43 4.67
C PHE A 201 -6.70 15.05 3.23
N SER A 202 -6.42 15.95 2.29
CA SER A 202 -6.61 15.73 0.85
C SER A 202 -5.33 15.19 0.19
N GLU A 203 -5.49 14.44 -0.90
CA GLU A 203 -4.43 14.19 -1.87
C GLU A 203 -3.78 15.52 -2.33
N CYS A 204 -2.48 15.48 -2.64
CA CYS A 204 -1.60 16.60 -2.94
C CYS A 204 -1.34 17.59 -1.79
N GLN A 205 -2.02 17.50 -0.65
CA GLN A 205 -1.83 18.44 0.47
C GLN A 205 -0.45 18.28 1.10
N SER A 206 0.15 19.36 1.60
CA SER A 206 1.36 19.24 2.41
C SER A 206 1.03 18.62 3.77
N GLY A 207 1.85 17.67 4.24
CA GLY A 207 1.56 16.92 5.46
C GLY A 207 2.78 16.72 6.35
N GLN A 208 2.70 17.18 7.60
CA GLN A 208 3.79 17.10 8.60
C GLN A 208 3.46 16.18 9.80
N ASP A 209 2.30 15.53 9.74
CA ASP A 209 1.82 14.59 10.76
C ASP A 209 1.50 13.24 10.10
N MET A 210 1.69 12.15 10.83
CA MET A 210 1.00 10.89 10.58
C MET A 210 -0.06 10.65 11.66
N PHE A 211 -0.97 9.73 11.41
CA PHE A 211 -2.08 9.45 12.32
C PHE A 211 -2.12 7.97 12.70
N ILE A 212 -2.41 7.68 13.96
CA ILE A 212 -2.71 6.33 14.47
C ILE A 212 -4.19 6.30 14.86
N ILE A 213 -4.94 5.32 14.36
CA ILE A 213 -6.38 5.18 14.60
C ILE A 213 -6.59 4.56 15.99
N GLN A 214 -7.15 5.34 16.92
CA GLN A 214 -7.50 4.87 18.27
C GLN A 214 -8.89 4.22 18.29
N SER A 215 -9.82 4.73 17.48
CA SER A 215 -11.15 4.16 17.22
C SER A 215 -11.71 4.65 15.88
N GLY A 216 -12.71 3.94 15.35
CA GLY A 216 -13.34 4.21 14.06
C GLY A 216 -12.59 3.61 12.87
N GLN A 217 -12.99 4.05 11.67
CA GLN A 217 -12.41 3.62 10.41
C GLN A 217 -12.11 4.81 9.50
N VAL A 218 -10.99 4.74 8.78
CA VAL A 218 -10.55 5.78 7.84
C VAL A 218 -10.44 5.21 6.43
N LYS A 219 -11.14 5.83 5.48
CA LYS A 219 -11.06 5.52 4.05
C LYS A 219 -9.90 6.29 3.43
N ILE A 220 -9.00 5.57 2.76
CA ILE A 220 -7.93 6.13 1.91
C ILE A 220 -8.38 6.03 0.46
N SER A 221 -8.46 7.14 -0.26
CA SER A 221 -8.94 7.19 -1.63
C SER A 221 -8.18 8.17 -2.52
N LYS A 222 -8.26 7.96 -3.83
CA LYS A 222 -7.80 8.89 -4.86
C LYS A 222 -8.96 9.23 -5.78
N VAL A 223 -8.97 10.44 -6.33
CA VAL A 223 -9.88 10.80 -7.42
C VAL A 223 -9.10 10.77 -8.73
N VAL A 224 -9.56 9.96 -9.68
CA VAL A 224 -8.97 9.81 -11.02
C VAL A 224 -10.09 9.72 -12.04
N ASP A 225 -9.98 10.46 -13.15
CA ASP A 225 -10.99 10.48 -14.22
C ASP A 225 -12.42 10.67 -13.69
N ASP A 226 -12.63 11.64 -12.79
CA ASP A 226 -13.93 11.92 -12.16
C ASP A 226 -14.54 10.75 -11.37
N ASN A 227 -13.73 9.77 -10.96
CA ASN A 227 -14.13 8.63 -10.14
C ASN A 227 -13.28 8.52 -8.87
N GLU A 228 -13.92 8.23 -7.74
CA GLU A 228 -13.20 7.93 -6.49
C GLU A 228 -12.83 6.45 -6.42
N VAL A 229 -11.53 6.18 -6.34
CA VAL A 229 -10.97 4.84 -6.14
C VAL A 229 -10.57 4.68 -4.69
N ILE A 230 -11.18 3.72 -4.00
CA ILE A 230 -10.82 3.37 -2.63
C ILE A 230 -9.56 2.51 -2.66
N LEU A 231 -8.47 3.00 -2.06
CA LEU A 231 -7.21 2.28 -1.94
C LEU A 231 -7.19 1.36 -0.71
N ALA A 232 -7.77 1.81 0.40
CA ALA A 232 -7.87 1.04 1.63
C ALA A 232 -8.96 1.61 2.55
N VAL A 233 -9.51 0.75 3.42
CA VAL A 233 -10.23 1.16 4.63
C VAL A 233 -9.40 0.67 5.81
N LEU A 234 -8.96 1.59 6.64
CA LEU A 234 -8.07 1.36 7.78
C LEU A 234 -8.90 1.37 9.07
N GLN A 235 -8.53 0.55 10.03
CA GLN A 235 -9.27 0.35 11.28
C GLN A 235 -8.43 0.68 12.51
N LYS A 236 -9.03 0.56 13.69
CA LYS A 236 -8.31 0.74 14.97
C LYS A 236 -6.97 -0.01 14.98
N GLY A 237 -5.91 0.70 15.37
CA GLY A 237 -4.53 0.19 15.41
C GLY A 237 -3.74 0.39 14.12
N ASP A 238 -4.39 0.65 13.00
CA ASP A 238 -3.71 1.10 11.78
C ASP A 238 -3.20 2.53 11.93
N PHE A 239 -2.23 2.87 11.08
CA PHE A 239 -1.74 4.23 10.91
C PHE A 239 -1.71 4.63 9.43
N PHE A 240 -1.66 5.93 9.16
CA PHE A 240 -1.59 6.47 7.81
C PHE A 240 -0.97 7.87 7.79
N GLY A 241 -0.59 8.33 6.60
CA GLY A 241 0.08 9.61 6.41
C GLY A 241 1.57 9.60 6.73
N GLU A 242 2.13 8.44 7.06
CA GLU A 242 3.55 8.22 7.32
C GLU A 242 4.41 8.58 6.12
N MET A 243 3.93 8.35 4.89
CA MET A 243 4.69 8.61 3.67
C MET A 243 5.05 10.09 3.54
N ALA A 244 4.08 10.99 3.74
CA ALA A 244 4.34 12.43 3.67
C ALA A 244 5.29 12.88 4.79
N LEU A 245 5.09 12.36 6.01
CA LEU A 245 5.94 12.66 7.16
C LEU A 245 7.41 12.22 6.95
N LEU A 246 7.62 11.04 6.38
CA LEU A 246 8.94 10.42 6.25
C LEU A 246 9.71 10.98 5.05
N GLU A 247 9.02 11.22 3.93
CA GLU A 247 9.59 11.66 2.66
C GLU A 247 9.65 13.18 2.49
N ASN A 248 8.94 13.95 3.33
CA ASN A 248 8.70 15.38 3.11
C ASN A 248 8.10 15.67 1.72
N LYS A 249 7.20 14.80 1.25
CA LYS A 249 6.45 14.97 0.00
C LYS A 249 4.96 15.17 0.30
N PRO A 250 4.19 15.76 -0.62
CA PRO A 250 2.74 15.86 -0.47
C PRO A 250 2.04 14.52 -0.22
N ARG A 251 0.83 14.59 0.35
CA ARG A 251 -0.06 13.43 0.56
C ARG A 251 -0.32 12.73 -0.76
N SER A 252 -0.09 11.42 -0.78
CA SER A 252 -0.27 10.58 -1.98
C SER A 252 -1.73 10.22 -2.25
N ALA A 253 -2.62 10.39 -1.28
CA ALA A 253 -4.05 10.07 -1.36
C ALA A 253 -4.82 10.92 -0.34
N SER A 254 -6.14 10.96 -0.46
CA SER A 254 -7.04 11.57 0.53
C SER A 254 -7.33 10.59 1.66
N ALA A 255 -7.51 11.10 2.88
CA ALA A 255 -7.94 10.34 4.04
C ALA A 255 -9.24 10.94 4.59
N ILE A 256 -10.29 10.12 4.64
CA ILE A 256 -11.65 10.53 5.04
C ILE A 256 -12.14 9.61 6.16
N ALA A 257 -12.70 10.18 7.21
CA ALA A 257 -13.36 9.41 8.26
C ALA A 257 -14.54 8.62 7.69
N HIS A 258 -14.47 7.29 7.72
CA HIS A 258 -15.53 6.39 7.26
C HIS A 258 -16.58 6.14 8.34
N GLU A 259 -16.16 6.25 9.59
CA GLU A 259 -16.97 6.26 10.81
C GLU A 259 -16.44 7.38 11.72
N ASP A 260 -17.11 7.63 12.85
CA ASP A 260 -16.58 8.54 13.87
C ASP A 260 -15.22 8.03 14.37
N CYS A 261 -14.19 8.85 14.17
CA CYS A 261 -12.80 8.49 14.41
C CYS A 261 -12.19 9.29 15.55
N VAL A 262 -11.39 8.60 16.36
CA VAL A 262 -10.44 9.21 17.28
C VAL A 262 -9.04 8.90 16.78
N LEU A 263 -8.28 9.93 16.43
CA LEU A 263 -6.96 9.81 15.81
C LEU A 263 -5.89 10.42 16.71
N MET A 264 -4.76 9.73 16.85
CA MET A 264 -3.55 10.29 17.46
C MET A 264 -2.62 10.82 16.36
N ALA A 265 -2.43 12.13 16.31
CA ALA A 265 -1.48 12.79 15.44
C ALA A 265 -0.06 12.69 16.00
N VAL A 266 0.88 12.30 15.14
CA VAL A 266 2.31 12.13 15.45
C VAL A 266 3.10 12.95 14.44
N ASN A 267 3.70 14.04 14.91
CA ASN A 267 4.62 14.85 14.12
C ASN A 267 6.01 14.21 14.04
N ARG A 268 6.91 14.84 13.29
CA ARG A 268 8.26 14.29 13.05
C ARG A 268 9.08 14.11 14.33
N LYS A 269 9.07 15.11 15.21
CA LYS A 269 9.79 15.08 16.48
C LYS A 269 9.31 13.92 17.36
N ASN A 270 7.99 13.76 17.49
CA ASN A 270 7.37 12.69 18.27
C ASN A 270 7.65 11.31 17.65
N PHE A 271 7.66 11.22 16.31
CA PHE A 271 8.01 10.01 15.59
C PHE A 271 9.47 9.61 15.85
N ASP A 272 10.42 10.53 15.71
CA ASP A 272 11.84 10.26 15.95
C ASP A 272 12.09 9.83 17.41
N GLN A 273 11.41 10.45 18.37
CA GLN A 273 11.44 10.04 19.77
C GLN A 273 10.85 8.64 19.99
N MET A 274 9.72 8.32 19.34
CA MET A 274 9.13 6.98 19.37
C MET A 274 10.12 5.95 18.81
N VAL A 275 10.87 6.29 17.76
CA VAL A 275 11.86 5.37 17.19
C VAL A 275 13.00 5.08 18.17
N ALA A 276 13.45 6.11 18.88
CA ALA A 276 14.53 5.97 19.86
C ALA A 276 14.12 5.25 21.15
N THR A 277 12.87 5.39 21.59
CA THR A 277 12.45 4.98 22.94
C THR A 277 11.49 3.79 22.97
N GLN A 278 10.80 3.48 21.87
CA GLN A 278 9.69 2.53 21.84
C GLN A 278 9.89 1.44 20.77
N ALA A 279 10.98 0.68 20.86
CA ALA A 279 11.36 -0.34 19.88
C ALA A 279 10.26 -1.37 19.59
N GLN A 280 9.41 -1.71 20.57
CA GLN A 280 8.29 -2.63 20.36
C GLN A 280 7.22 -2.02 19.43
N LEU A 281 6.90 -0.73 19.57
CA LEU A 281 5.94 -0.07 18.67
C LEU A 281 6.51 0.05 17.26
N ILE A 282 7.79 0.38 17.13
CA ILE A 282 8.47 0.43 15.83
C ILE A 282 8.53 -0.94 15.16
N THR A 283 8.69 -2.00 15.94
CA THR A 283 8.62 -3.36 15.42
C THR A 283 7.25 -3.64 14.82
N ARG A 284 6.16 -3.30 15.53
CA ARG A 284 4.80 -3.44 15.00
C ARG A 284 4.58 -2.58 13.76
N LEU A 285 5.02 -1.32 13.78
CA LEU A 285 4.94 -0.41 12.63
C LEU A 285 5.65 -0.99 11.41
N THR A 286 6.86 -1.50 11.59
CA THR A 286 7.66 -2.12 10.53
C THR A 286 6.94 -3.34 9.95
N ILE A 287 6.35 -4.18 10.79
CA ILE A 287 5.56 -5.35 10.37
C ILE A 287 4.34 -4.90 9.55
N THR A 288 3.58 -3.91 10.03
CA THR A 288 2.42 -3.38 9.30
C THR A 288 2.81 -2.80 7.94
N LEU A 289 3.91 -2.05 7.87
CA LEU A 289 4.42 -1.51 6.61
C LEU A 289 4.88 -2.62 5.65
N ALA A 290 5.54 -3.65 6.17
CA ALA A 290 5.95 -4.79 5.38
C ALA A 290 4.75 -5.56 4.82
N GLU A 291 3.72 -5.79 5.63
CA GLU A 291 2.46 -6.42 5.19
C GLU A 291 1.78 -5.63 4.07
N ARG A 292 1.67 -4.29 4.23
CA ARG A 292 1.11 -3.41 3.21
C ARG A 292 1.91 -3.47 1.92
N LEU A 293 3.24 -3.32 2.00
CA LEU A 293 4.10 -3.33 0.82
C LEU A 293 4.10 -4.70 0.12
N TRP A 294 4.01 -5.80 0.88
CA TRP A 294 3.84 -7.14 0.33
C TRP A 294 2.51 -7.27 -0.43
N SER A 295 1.39 -6.88 0.20
CA SER A 295 0.06 -6.93 -0.40
C SER A 295 0.00 -6.07 -1.67
N MET A 296 0.54 -4.86 -1.64
CA MET A 296 0.59 -3.98 -2.80
C MET A 296 1.46 -4.57 -3.93
N SER A 297 2.56 -5.25 -3.58
CA SER A 297 3.41 -5.92 -4.58
C SER A 297 2.65 -7.08 -5.25
N ARG A 298 1.86 -7.86 -4.50
CA ARG A 298 1.01 -8.90 -5.08
C ARG A 298 -0.12 -8.34 -5.94
N GLN A 299 -0.74 -7.24 -5.53
CA GLN A 299 -1.72 -6.52 -6.35
C GLN A 299 -1.10 -6.02 -7.66
N LEU A 300 0.14 -5.56 -7.63
CA LEU A 300 0.84 -5.12 -8.84
C LEU A 300 1.04 -6.29 -9.81
N THR A 301 1.46 -7.45 -9.30
CA THR A 301 1.55 -8.67 -10.10
C THR A 301 0.20 -9.05 -10.71
N ASN A 302 -0.88 -8.97 -9.92
CA ASN A 302 -2.24 -9.26 -10.38
C ASN A 302 -2.70 -8.31 -11.48
N ALA A 303 -2.49 -7.00 -11.30
CA ALA A 303 -2.90 -5.97 -12.26
C ALA A 303 -2.25 -6.18 -13.65
N GLN A 304 -1.03 -6.72 -13.67
CA GLN A 304 -0.28 -7.04 -14.89
C GLN A 304 -0.69 -8.37 -15.57
N LEU A 305 -1.59 -9.17 -14.98
CA LEU A 305 -2.15 -10.34 -15.67
C LEU A 305 -3.04 -9.88 -16.82
N ARG A 306 -2.97 -10.52 -17.99
CA ARG A 306 -3.77 -10.15 -19.17
C ARG A 306 -5.19 -10.71 -19.10
N ASP A 307 -5.32 -11.95 -18.66
CA ASP A 307 -6.59 -12.66 -18.62
C ASP A 307 -7.43 -12.24 -17.39
N PRO A 308 -8.66 -11.70 -17.57
CA PRO A 308 -9.53 -11.30 -16.47
C PRO A 308 -9.91 -12.44 -15.52
N MET A 309 -10.10 -13.66 -16.00
CA MET A 309 -10.36 -14.82 -15.15
C MET A 309 -9.16 -15.14 -14.27
N PHE A 310 -7.95 -15.04 -14.82
CA PHE A 310 -6.73 -15.25 -14.02
C PHE A 310 -6.57 -14.18 -12.95
N LYS A 311 -6.95 -12.92 -13.24
CA LYS A 311 -6.97 -11.85 -12.23
C LYS A 311 -7.88 -12.22 -11.05
N LEU A 312 -9.11 -12.67 -11.32
CA LEU A 312 -10.08 -13.03 -10.27
C LEU A 312 -9.53 -14.14 -9.35
N PHE A 313 -9.01 -15.23 -9.92
CA PHE A 313 -8.45 -16.33 -9.13
C PHE A 313 -7.17 -15.94 -8.37
N ASP A 314 -6.27 -15.19 -8.98
CA ASP A 314 -5.06 -14.71 -8.31
C ASP A 314 -5.38 -13.69 -7.20
N MET A 315 -6.44 -12.89 -7.35
CA MET A 315 -6.93 -11.99 -6.31
C MET A 315 -7.52 -12.75 -5.12
N LEU A 316 -8.27 -13.83 -5.34
CA LEU A 316 -8.72 -14.70 -4.26
C LEU A 316 -7.55 -15.39 -3.53
N ALA A 317 -6.54 -15.86 -4.27
CA ALA A 317 -5.33 -16.40 -3.68
C ALA A 317 -4.61 -15.36 -2.80
N LEU A 318 -4.50 -14.12 -3.28
CA LEU A 318 -3.98 -13.01 -2.48
C LEU A 318 -4.78 -12.79 -1.19
N GLN A 319 -6.12 -12.86 -1.23
CA GLN A 319 -6.92 -12.73 -0.01
C GLN A 319 -6.68 -13.88 0.98
N LEU A 320 -6.46 -15.12 0.51
CA LEU A 320 -6.09 -16.24 1.38
C LEU A 320 -4.75 -16.01 2.07
N GLU A 321 -3.74 -15.56 1.32
CA GLU A 321 -2.41 -15.25 1.84
C GLU A 321 -2.47 -14.12 2.86
N LYS A 322 -3.16 -13.01 2.53
CA LYS A 322 -3.36 -11.85 3.41
C LYS A 322 -4.06 -12.22 4.72
N ASN A 323 -5.08 -13.07 4.65
CA ASN A 323 -5.83 -13.54 5.82
C ASN A 323 -5.16 -14.73 6.53
N ARG A 324 -3.98 -15.17 6.05
CA ARG A 324 -3.21 -16.30 6.59
C ARG A 324 -4.04 -17.58 6.73
N VAL A 325 -4.90 -17.85 5.75
CA VAL A 325 -5.79 -19.02 5.76
C VAL A 325 -4.96 -20.31 5.68
N PRO A 326 -5.08 -21.26 6.63
CA PRO A 326 -4.32 -22.50 6.60
C PRO A 326 -4.68 -23.38 5.39
N LEU A 327 -3.68 -23.79 4.60
CA LEU A 327 -3.86 -24.57 3.36
C LEU A 327 -3.72 -26.09 3.60
N GLY A 328 -4.53 -26.63 4.51
CA GLY A 328 -4.63 -28.08 4.73
C GLY A 328 -5.21 -28.84 3.52
N LYS A 329 -5.20 -30.19 3.56
CA LYS A 329 -5.69 -31.06 2.47
C LYS A 329 -7.16 -30.84 2.10
N THR A 330 -7.97 -30.31 3.02
CA THR A 330 -9.41 -30.04 2.86
C THR A 330 -9.73 -28.58 3.18
N ALA A 331 -8.76 -27.68 2.99
CA ALA A 331 -8.96 -26.27 3.30
C ALA A 331 -9.96 -25.65 2.32
N SER A 332 -11.12 -25.30 2.84
CA SER A 332 -12.12 -24.48 2.16
C SER A 332 -12.21 -23.11 2.81
N HIS A 333 -12.60 -22.10 2.06
CA HIS A 333 -12.77 -20.74 2.59
C HIS A 333 -13.96 -20.05 1.94
N GLN A 334 -14.77 -19.40 2.77
CA GLN A 334 -15.78 -18.45 2.33
C GLN A 334 -15.21 -17.04 2.48
N PHE A 335 -15.08 -16.35 1.36
CA PHE A 335 -14.60 -14.97 1.33
C PHE A 335 -15.73 -14.02 1.71
N ASP A 336 -15.41 -12.93 2.38
CA ASP A 336 -16.36 -11.84 2.61
C ASP A 336 -16.43 -10.91 1.39
N LEU A 337 -16.61 -11.49 0.20
CA LEU A 337 -16.58 -10.80 -1.08
C LEU A 337 -17.66 -11.37 -2.01
N THR A 338 -18.36 -10.48 -2.70
CA THR A 338 -19.19 -10.85 -3.85
C THR A 338 -18.33 -10.93 -5.12
N PRO A 339 -18.82 -11.60 -6.18
CA PRO A 339 -18.15 -11.59 -7.49
C PRO A 339 -17.93 -10.17 -8.04
N TYR A 340 -18.86 -9.26 -7.78
CA TYR A 340 -18.75 -7.87 -8.21
C TYR A 340 -17.63 -7.12 -7.48
N ASP A 341 -17.55 -7.29 -6.14
CA ASP A 341 -16.45 -6.72 -5.35
C ASP A 341 -15.10 -7.21 -5.87
N LEU A 342 -15.00 -8.51 -6.19
CA LEU A 342 -13.78 -9.11 -6.72
C LEU A 342 -13.37 -8.54 -8.08
N ALA A 343 -14.33 -8.33 -8.99
CA ALA A 343 -14.07 -7.72 -10.30
C ALA A 343 -13.57 -6.28 -10.17
N HIS A 344 -14.19 -5.51 -9.28
CA HIS A 344 -13.77 -4.15 -8.97
C HIS A 344 -12.35 -4.13 -8.39
N MET A 345 -12.03 -5.03 -7.45
CA MET A 345 -10.68 -5.16 -6.88
C MET A 345 -9.61 -5.50 -7.93
N CYS A 346 -9.98 -6.22 -8.99
CA CYS A 346 -9.09 -6.57 -10.11
C CYS A 346 -8.97 -5.45 -11.17
N GLY A 347 -9.72 -4.36 -11.02
CA GLY A 347 -9.79 -3.28 -12.01
C GLY A 347 -10.33 -3.75 -13.36
N ILE A 348 -11.24 -4.73 -13.38
CA ILE A 348 -11.87 -5.19 -14.62
C ILE A 348 -12.85 -4.11 -15.11
N PRO A 349 -12.75 -3.63 -16.36
CA PRO A 349 -13.64 -2.60 -16.90
C PRO A 349 -15.12 -3.01 -16.83
N GLN A 350 -16.00 -2.08 -16.46
CA GLN A 350 -17.43 -2.36 -16.24
C GLN A 350 -18.12 -3.05 -17.43
N GLU A 351 -17.72 -2.71 -18.66
CA GLU A 351 -18.23 -3.29 -19.90
C GLU A 351 -17.88 -4.79 -20.04
N GLU A 352 -16.77 -5.24 -19.46
CA GLU A 352 -16.30 -6.64 -19.51
C GLU A 352 -16.81 -7.46 -18.31
N GLN A 353 -17.14 -6.81 -17.19
CA GLN A 353 -17.47 -7.48 -15.92
C GLN A 353 -18.60 -8.50 -16.06
N ALA A 354 -19.67 -8.17 -16.78
CA ALA A 354 -20.82 -9.07 -16.92
C ALA A 354 -20.45 -10.42 -17.55
N ILE A 355 -19.62 -10.39 -18.60
CA ILE A 355 -19.18 -11.58 -19.33
C ILE A 355 -18.22 -12.40 -18.47
N VAL A 356 -17.21 -11.75 -17.90
CA VAL A 356 -16.18 -12.42 -17.09
C VAL A 356 -16.81 -13.05 -15.84
N LEU A 357 -17.72 -12.34 -15.16
CA LEU A 357 -18.38 -12.86 -13.97
C LEU A 357 -19.33 -14.03 -14.27
N ALA A 358 -20.01 -14.00 -15.42
CA ALA A 358 -20.84 -15.13 -15.86
C ALA A 358 -19.99 -16.40 -16.10
N GLN A 359 -18.75 -16.25 -16.58
CA GLN A 359 -17.81 -17.37 -16.72
C GLN A 359 -17.27 -17.80 -15.35
N PHE A 360 -16.89 -16.85 -14.50
CA PHE A 360 -16.35 -17.10 -13.17
C PHE A 360 -17.32 -17.90 -12.27
N ILE A 361 -18.59 -17.54 -12.27
CA ILE A 361 -19.62 -18.21 -11.45
C ILE A 361 -19.92 -19.64 -11.97
N LYS A 362 -19.72 -19.89 -13.27
CA LYS A 362 -19.88 -21.23 -13.87
C LYS A 362 -18.67 -22.14 -13.65
N ASP A 363 -17.54 -21.61 -13.19
CA ASP A 363 -16.34 -22.41 -12.92
C ASP A 363 -16.60 -23.40 -11.78
N PRO A 364 -16.30 -24.69 -11.94
CA PRO A 364 -16.61 -25.72 -10.94
C PRO A 364 -15.91 -25.50 -9.58
N ARG A 365 -14.83 -24.71 -9.54
CA ARG A 365 -14.11 -24.38 -8.30
C ARG A 365 -14.83 -23.32 -7.47
N VAL A 366 -15.75 -22.57 -8.08
CA VAL A 366 -16.44 -21.42 -7.47
C VAL A 366 -17.85 -21.83 -7.07
N ARG A 367 -18.23 -21.55 -5.82
CA ARG A 367 -19.62 -21.65 -5.35
C ARG A 367 -20.03 -20.33 -4.70
N LEU A 368 -21.31 -20.02 -4.74
CA LEU A 368 -21.86 -18.88 -4.03
C LEU A 368 -22.68 -19.35 -2.83
N VAL A 369 -22.30 -18.88 -1.64
CA VAL A 369 -23.02 -19.13 -0.38
C VAL A 369 -23.45 -17.78 0.17
N SER A 370 -24.75 -17.53 0.24
CA SER A 370 -25.31 -16.22 0.64
C SER A 370 -24.72 -15.05 -0.15
N ASN A 371 -24.61 -15.21 -1.48
CA ASN A 371 -24.02 -14.25 -2.42
C ASN A 371 -22.50 -13.98 -2.24
N LYS A 372 -21.84 -14.72 -1.35
CA LYS A 372 -20.40 -14.62 -1.10
C LYS A 372 -19.66 -15.77 -1.78
N ILE A 373 -18.43 -15.52 -2.21
CA ILE A 373 -17.60 -16.51 -2.88
C ILE A 373 -17.14 -17.58 -1.90
N TYR A 374 -17.32 -18.85 -2.26
CA TYR A 374 -16.83 -20.02 -1.54
C TYR A 374 -15.93 -20.85 -2.44
N ILE A 375 -14.76 -21.21 -1.94
CA ILE A 375 -13.81 -22.09 -2.61
C ILE A 375 -13.63 -23.36 -1.76
N ALA A 376 -13.93 -24.51 -2.36
CA ALA A 376 -13.87 -25.81 -1.68
C ALA A 376 -12.43 -26.33 -1.51
N ASP A 377 -11.57 -26.08 -2.49
CA ASP A 377 -10.14 -26.46 -2.46
C ASP A 377 -9.25 -25.21 -2.63
N CYS A 378 -8.88 -24.61 -1.50
CA CYS A 378 -7.98 -23.47 -1.46
C CYS A 378 -6.56 -23.82 -1.95
N ARG A 379 -6.15 -25.10 -1.88
CA ARG A 379 -4.82 -25.51 -2.32
C ARG A 379 -4.75 -25.56 -3.85
N GLU A 380 -5.80 -26.04 -4.50
CA GLU A 380 -5.92 -25.98 -5.96
C GLU A 380 -5.94 -24.53 -6.46
N LEU A 381 -6.69 -23.65 -5.77
CA LEU A 381 -6.69 -22.22 -6.08
C LEU A 381 -5.28 -21.61 -6.05
N MET A 382 -4.51 -21.90 -5.00
CA MET A 382 -3.13 -21.41 -4.86
C MET A 382 -2.21 -21.92 -5.98
N LYS A 383 -2.30 -23.21 -6.34
CA LYS A 383 -1.54 -23.79 -7.46
C LYS A 383 -1.92 -23.17 -8.80
N ALA A 384 -3.22 -22.99 -9.05
CA ALA A 384 -3.72 -22.36 -10.27
C ALA A 384 -3.22 -20.91 -10.38
N SER A 385 -3.30 -20.15 -9.29
CA SER A 385 -2.77 -18.78 -9.21
C SER A 385 -1.25 -18.73 -9.47
N GLU A 386 -0.46 -19.64 -8.92
CA GLU A 386 0.98 -19.76 -9.23
C GLU A 386 1.23 -20.04 -10.71
N PHE A 387 0.44 -20.92 -11.33
CA PHE A 387 0.54 -21.25 -12.75
C PHE A 387 0.20 -20.04 -13.64
N TYR A 388 -0.88 -19.30 -13.33
CA TYR A 388 -1.27 -18.11 -14.08
C TYR A 388 -0.18 -17.03 -14.03
N ARG A 389 0.46 -16.83 -12.87
CA ARG A 389 1.61 -15.93 -12.74
C ARG A 389 2.80 -16.35 -13.61
N LYS A 390 3.02 -17.66 -13.78
CA LYS A 390 4.07 -18.19 -14.67
C LYS A 390 3.71 -18.08 -16.16
N GLN A 391 2.45 -18.22 -16.56
CA GLN A 391 2.06 -18.06 -17.96
C GLN A 391 2.30 -16.63 -18.49
N LYS A 392 2.21 -15.62 -17.63
CA LYS A 392 2.65 -14.25 -17.92
C LYS A 392 4.11 -14.21 -18.45
N GLN A 393 4.95 -15.17 -18.04
CA GLN A 393 6.38 -15.22 -18.34
C GLN A 393 6.72 -15.76 -19.73
N SER A 394 5.77 -16.41 -20.43
CA SER A 394 6.01 -17.14 -21.68
C SER A 394 5.42 -16.51 -22.95
N ALA A 395 4.71 -15.39 -22.85
CA ALA A 395 4.19 -14.69 -24.02
C ALA A 395 5.20 -13.62 -24.48
N PRO A 396 5.70 -13.65 -25.73
CA PRO A 396 6.45 -12.54 -26.27
C PRO A 396 5.58 -11.28 -26.21
N VAL A 397 6.20 -10.16 -25.83
CA VAL A 397 5.64 -8.85 -26.09
C VAL A 397 5.75 -8.67 -27.60
N LEU A 398 4.63 -8.80 -28.32
CA LEU A 398 4.53 -8.41 -29.73
C LEU A 398 4.54 -6.90 -29.85
#